data_AF-A0A2C9M8G1-F1
#
_entry.id   AF-A0A2C9M8G1-F1
#
_cell.length_a   1.000
_cell.length_b   1.000
_cell.length_c   1.000
_cell.angle_alpha   90.00
_cell.angle_beta   90.00
_cell.angle_gamma   90.00
#
_symmetry.space_group_name_H-M   'P 1'
#
loop_
_entity.id
_entity.type
_entity.pdbx_description
1 polymer ?
#
loop_
_entity_poly.entity_id
_entity_poly.type
_entity_poly.pdbx_seq_one_letter_code
_entity_poly.pdbx_strand_id
1 'polypeptide(L)'
;MNCSDQYGNTPLMACAQRGYYDMSRILITNKADVNKVNNVGDTALLLSITKFGSADMARLLVLGSKVNAKNNEGYTPLMKAVDVGDLEVIHILILNGADVTDSKGGETVMEKANKKGIHLFLNVFTDCKILKQPTLIAAVKYRDLNLIQTVLSYEDGCIDQRNSKGETALEVFIDLILSEKKGLSPEDKRIINLLILKEYNARKISTPNKKNQRRAKKLPLVKAVQLGDVDIVKWMCIAGAQVNDPDITSKSTPLTNKWTPLMIAAKEGFFEIVELLLTKDADIEIKGAEGTALDLAMSHDHLDCAKLLIERKARNGNPEA
;
A
#
# COMPACT_ATOMS: atom_id res chain seq x y z
N MET A 1 -35.01 -26.59 8.13
CA MET A 1 -33.65 -26.01 8.04
C MET A 1 -33.34 -25.01 9.14
N ASN A 2 -34.31 -24.20 9.58
CA ASN A 2 -34.14 -23.23 10.66
C ASN A 2 -34.67 -23.72 12.02
N CYS A 3 -34.75 -25.05 12.23
CA CYS A 3 -35.01 -25.57 13.56
C CYS A 3 -33.88 -25.15 14.51
N SER A 4 -34.20 -24.95 15.77
CA SER A 4 -33.24 -24.49 16.77
C SER A 4 -33.16 -25.46 17.94
N ASP A 5 -32.00 -25.53 18.59
CA ASP A 5 -31.85 -26.22 19.87
C ASP A 5 -32.51 -25.43 21.03
N GLN A 6 -32.35 -25.92 22.26
CA GLN A 6 -32.88 -25.27 23.47
C GLN A 6 -32.29 -23.88 23.76
N TYR A 7 -31.15 -23.54 23.15
CA TYR A 7 -30.48 -22.24 23.25
C TYR A 7 -30.84 -21.32 22.08
N GLY A 8 -31.71 -21.77 21.16
CA GLY A 8 -32.08 -21.02 19.97
C GLY A 8 -31.05 -21.13 18.83
N ASN A 9 -30.02 -21.98 18.95
CA ASN A 9 -29.02 -22.12 17.91
C ASN A 9 -29.55 -22.94 16.73
N THR A 10 -29.41 -22.40 15.53
CA THR A 10 -29.67 -23.12 14.28
C THR A 10 -28.50 -24.04 13.91
N PRO A 11 -28.69 -25.02 13.02
CA PRO A 11 -27.59 -25.80 12.47
C PRO A 11 -26.47 -24.94 11.89
N LEU A 12 -26.82 -23.81 11.25
CA LEU A 12 -25.84 -22.88 10.69
C LEU A 12 -25.01 -22.20 11.78
N MET A 13 -25.62 -21.79 12.89
CA MET A 13 -24.92 -21.21 14.03
C MET A 13 -23.93 -22.20 14.65
N ALA A 14 -24.36 -23.46 14.83
CA ALA A 14 -23.49 -24.51 15.36
C ALA A 14 -22.29 -24.79 14.43
N CYS A 15 -22.51 -24.80 13.11
CA CYS A 15 -21.44 -24.96 12.13
C CYS A 15 -20.50 -23.75 12.11
N ALA A 16 -21.04 -22.54 12.14
CA ALA A 16 -20.28 -21.30 12.16
C ALA A 16 -19.36 -21.21 13.38
N GLN A 17 -19.88 -21.51 14.58
CA GLN A 17 -19.11 -21.48 15.82
C GLN A 17 -17.97 -22.51 15.85
N ARG A 18 -18.16 -23.67 15.20
CA ARG A 18 -17.18 -24.76 15.13
C ARG A 18 -16.24 -24.69 13.93
N GLY A 19 -16.43 -23.72 13.04
CA GLY A 19 -15.63 -23.60 11.81
C GLY A 19 -15.94 -24.65 10.74
N TYR A 20 -17.12 -25.30 10.76
CA TYR A 20 -17.49 -26.30 9.76
C TYR A 20 -17.91 -25.65 8.42
N TYR A 21 -16.92 -25.14 7.68
CA TYR A 21 -17.12 -24.34 6.46
C TYR A 21 -18.01 -25.04 5.42
N ASP A 22 -17.71 -26.27 5.04
CA ASP A 22 -18.45 -26.99 3.99
C ASP A 22 -19.91 -27.22 4.37
N MET A 23 -20.16 -27.56 5.64
CA MET A 23 -21.52 -27.73 6.16
C MET A 23 -22.27 -26.40 6.18
N SER A 24 -21.64 -25.31 6.63
CA SER A 24 -22.21 -23.97 6.56
C SER A 24 -22.58 -23.59 5.12
N ARG A 25 -21.69 -23.87 4.15
CA ARG A 25 -21.93 -23.60 2.73
C ARG A 25 -23.13 -24.39 2.18
N ILE A 26 -23.24 -25.67 2.53
CA ILE A 26 -24.38 -26.52 2.15
C ILE A 26 -25.67 -25.97 2.76
N LEU A 27 -25.66 -25.59 4.03
CA LEU A 27 -26.83 -25.03 4.71
C LEU A 27 -27.30 -23.72 4.06
N ILE A 28 -26.38 -22.80 3.78
CA ILE A 28 -26.68 -21.54 3.08
C ILE A 28 -27.24 -21.80 1.68
N THR A 29 -26.63 -22.72 0.93
CA THR A 29 -27.10 -23.11 -0.42
C THR A 29 -28.53 -23.65 -0.37
N ASN A 30 -28.89 -24.33 0.72
CA ASN A 30 -30.25 -24.82 0.96
C ASN A 30 -31.18 -23.81 1.65
N LYS A 31 -30.84 -22.52 1.63
CA LYS A 31 -31.66 -21.41 2.17
C LYS A 31 -31.77 -21.37 3.69
N ALA A 32 -30.75 -21.82 4.43
CA ALA A 32 -30.65 -21.50 5.86
C ALA A 32 -30.64 -19.99 6.07
N ASP A 33 -31.37 -19.50 7.07
CA ASP A 33 -31.44 -18.07 7.38
C ASP A 33 -30.20 -17.61 8.14
N VAL A 34 -29.29 -16.93 7.43
CA VAL A 34 -28.03 -16.37 7.97
C VAL A 34 -28.27 -15.27 9.02
N ASN A 35 -29.45 -14.67 9.04
CA ASN A 35 -29.81 -13.56 9.94
C ASN A 35 -30.65 -14.00 11.14
N LYS A 36 -30.94 -15.30 11.27
CA LYS A 36 -31.58 -15.82 12.48
C LYS A 36 -30.69 -15.51 13.68
N VAL A 37 -31.31 -15.31 14.84
CA VAL A 37 -30.63 -15.09 16.11
C VAL A 37 -30.99 -16.17 17.13
N ASN A 38 -30.05 -16.52 18.00
CA ASN A 38 -30.29 -17.40 19.14
C ASN A 38 -30.89 -16.64 20.34
N ASN A 39 -31.03 -17.30 21.50
CA ASN A 39 -31.68 -16.71 22.68
C ASN A 39 -30.94 -15.48 23.26
N VAL A 40 -29.65 -15.29 22.94
CA VAL A 40 -28.85 -14.12 23.35
C VAL A 40 -28.71 -13.08 22.23
N GLY A 41 -29.39 -13.28 21.10
CA GLY A 41 -29.37 -12.35 19.98
C GLY A 41 -28.19 -12.56 19.02
N ASP A 42 -27.40 -13.61 19.16
CA ASP A 42 -26.24 -13.84 18.31
C ASP A 42 -26.65 -14.42 16.96
N THR A 43 -26.08 -13.88 15.88
CA THR A 43 -26.17 -14.43 14.52
C THR A 43 -25.08 -15.46 14.28
N ALA A 44 -25.21 -16.24 13.20
CA ALA A 44 -24.12 -17.14 12.76
C ALA A 44 -22.81 -16.37 12.51
N LEU A 45 -22.89 -15.15 11.96
CA LEU A 45 -21.72 -14.29 11.75
C LEU A 45 -21.05 -13.93 13.08
N LEU A 46 -21.81 -13.52 14.10
CA LEU A 46 -21.23 -13.17 15.40
C LEU A 46 -20.54 -14.38 16.06
N LEU A 47 -21.16 -15.56 15.99
CA LEU A 47 -20.63 -16.80 16.56
C LEU A 47 -19.41 -17.33 15.82
N SER A 48 -19.26 -17.02 14.53
CA SER A 48 -18.09 -17.42 13.74
C SER A 48 -16.79 -16.73 14.15
N ILE A 49 -16.88 -15.59 14.84
CA ILE A 49 -15.72 -14.76 15.21
C ILE A 49 -15.12 -15.30 16.50
N THR A 50 -14.23 -16.28 16.33
CA THR A 50 -13.47 -16.94 17.38
C THR A 50 -11.98 -16.60 17.27
N LYS A 51 -11.14 -17.12 18.18
CA LYS A 51 -9.70 -16.81 18.21
C LYS A 51 -8.91 -17.34 17.01
N PHE A 52 -9.40 -18.33 16.25
CA PHE A 52 -8.63 -18.96 15.16
C PHE A 52 -9.53 -19.40 14.00
N GLY A 53 -9.07 -19.23 12.76
CA GLY A 53 -9.71 -19.80 11.56
C GLY A 53 -11.06 -19.17 11.16
N SER A 54 -11.35 -17.97 11.67
CA SER A 54 -12.65 -17.31 11.51
C SER A 54 -12.84 -16.65 10.14
N ALA A 55 -11.75 -16.36 9.41
CA ALA A 55 -11.79 -15.57 8.18
C ALA A 55 -12.65 -16.20 7.07
N ASP A 56 -12.44 -17.46 6.73
CA ASP A 56 -13.20 -18.13 5.66
C ASP A 56 -14.70 -18.22 6.00
N MET A 57 -15.00 -18.54 7.26
CA MET A 57 -16.38 -18.58 7.73
C MET A 57 -17.02 -17.18 7.69
N ALA A 58 -16.29 -16.14 8.11
CA ALA A 58 -16.76 -14.76 8.02
C ALA A 58 -17.02 -14.37 6.56
N ARG A 59 -16.10 -14.65 5.62
CA ARG A 59 -16.27 -14.41 4.17
C ARG A 59 -17.52 -15.09 3.62
N LEU A 60 -17.80 -16.32 4.04
CA LEU A 60 -19.00 -17.05 3.64
C LEU A 60 -20.28 -16.37 4.17
N LEU A 61 -20.28 -15.96 5.44
CA LEU A 61 -21.49 -15.47 6.11
C LEU A 61 -21.84 -14.02 5.74
N VAL A 62 -20.85 -13.15 5.48
CA VAL A 62 -21.11 -11.73 5.16
C VAL A 62 -21.98 -11.51 3.92
N LEU A 63 -21.98 -12.44 2.95
CA LEU A 63 -22.70 -12.31 1.68
C LEU A 63 -24.22 -12.13 1.80
N GLY A 64 -24.83 -12.52 2.92
CA GLY A 64 -26.27 -12.30 3.19
C GLY A 64 -26.57 -11.79 4.59
N SER A 65 -25.53 -11.49 5.38
CA SER A 65 -25.69 -11.09 6.77
C SER A 65 -26.01 -9.60 6.90
N LYS A 66 -26.83 -9.26 7.89
CA LYS A 66 -26.91 -7.92 8.47
C LYS A 66 -25.63 -7.68 9.26
N VAL A 67 -24.57 -7.21 8.59
CA VAL A 67 -23.21 -7.06 9.15
C VAL A 67 -23.17 -6.20 10.43
N ASN A 68 -24.10 -5.26 10.57
CA ASN A 68 -24.21 -4.37 11.74
C ASN A 68 -25.27 -4.82 12.76
N ALA A 69 -25.77 -6.07 12.68
CA ALA A 69 -26.71 -6.58 13.66
C ALA A 69 -26.07 -6.64 15.06
N LYS A 70 -26.78 -6.12 16.06
CA LYS A 70 -26.38 -6.17 17.47
C LYS A 70 -27.07 -7.35 18.16
N ASN A 71 -26.32 -8.08 18.99
CA ASN A 71 -26.92 -9.05 19.91
C ASN A 71 -27.56 -8.35 21.11
N ASN A 72 -28.13 -9.12 22.05
CA ASN A 72 -28.83 -8.57 23.21
C ASN A 72 -27.89 -7.81 24.17
N GLU A 73 -26.58 -8.03 24.09
CA GLU A 73 -25.57 -7.27 24.83
C GLU A 73 -25.05 -6.04 24.07
N GLY A 74 -25.58 -5.74 22.88
CA GLY A 74 -25.16 -4.62 22.04
C GLY A 74 -23.88 -4.86 21.22
N TYR A 75 -23.37 -6.09 21.14
CA TYR A 75 -22.19 -6.42 20.32
C TYR A 75 -22.54 -6.51 18.84
N THR A 76 -21.78 -5.80 17.99
CA THR A 76 -21.70 -6.07 16.55
C THR A 76 -20.58 -7.08 16.23
N PRO A 77 -20.64 -7.73 15.05
CA PRO A 77 -19.52 -8.53 14.53
C PRO A 77 -18.18 -7.78 14.55
N LEU A 78 -18.15 -6.50 14.17
CA LEU A 78 -16.92 -5.72 14.16
C LEU A 78 -16.34 -5.50 15.56
N MET A 79 -17.19 -5.19 16.55
CA MET A 79 -16.74 -5.06 17.94
C MET A 79 -16.14 -6.37 18.46
N LYS A 80 -16.75 -7.51 18.12
CA LYS A 80 -16.24 -8.83 18.50
C LYS A 80 -14.88 -9.11 17.85
N ALA A 81 -14.73 -8.81 16.56
CA ALA A 81 -13.49 -9.00 15.83
C ALA A 81 -12.34 -8.13 16.38
N VAL A 82 -12.64 -6.89 16.76
CA VAL A 82 -11.71 -5.98 17.45
C VAL A 82 -11.33 -6.50 18.84
N ASP A 83 -12.28 -7.03 19.61
CA ASP A 83 -12.00 -7.62 20.92
C ASP A 83 -11.06 -8.85 20.82
N VAL A 84 -11.25 -9.66 19.78
CA VAL A 84 -10.40 -10.82 19.46
C VAL A 84 -9.03 -10.38 18.90
N GLY A 85 -8.99 -9.29 18.13
CA GLY A 85 -7.79 -8.82 17.43
C GLY A 85 -7.55 -9.49 16.07
N ASP A 86 -8.60 -10.06 15.45
CA ASP A 86 -8.49 -10.75 14.16
C ASP A 86 -8.58 -9.73 13.01
N LEU A 87 -7.42 -9.26 12.55
CA LEU A 87 -7.31 -8.23 11.51
C LEU A 87 -7.94 -8.65 10.18
N GLU A 88 -7.91 -9.94 9.83
CA GLU A 88 -8.50 -10.43 8.59
C GLU A 88 -10.03 -10.38 8.67
N VAL A 89 -10.62 -10.82 9.78
CA VAL A 89 -12.07 -10.68 10.00
C VAL A 89 -12.49 -9.21 10.05
N ILE A 90 -11.71 -8.34 10.70
CA ILE A 90 -11.95 -6.89 10.70
C ILE A 90 -11.99 -6.36 9.26
N HIS A 91 -11.01 -6.72 8.43
CA HIS A 91 -10.95 -6.32 7.02
C HIS A 91 -12.18 -6.78 6.24
N ILE A 92 -12.55 -8.06 6.36
CA ILE A 92 -13.73 -8.64 5.71
C ILE A 92 -15.00 -7.87 6.10
N LEU A 93 -15.18 -7.59 7.39
CA LEU A 93 -16.36 -6.89 7.90
C LEU A 93 -16.43 -5.44 7.38
N ILE A 94 -15.32 -4.70 7.41
CA ILE A 94 -15.29 -3.31 6.93
C ILE A 94 -15.58 -3.24 5.42
N LEU A 95 -15.00 -4.13 4.62
CA LEU A 95 -15.29 -4.22 3.18
C LEU A 95 -16.77 -4.54 2.89
N ASN A 96 -17.45 -5.22 3.81
CA ASN A 96 -18.88 -5.55 3.72
C ASN A 96 -19.78 -4.55 4.48
N GLY A 97 -19.27 -3.34 4.76
CA GLY A 97 -20.07 -2.23 5.27
C GLY A 97 -20.27 -2.21 6.78
N ALA A 98 -19.39 -2.86 7.55
CA ALA A 98 -19.39 -2.72 9.00
C ALA A 98 -19.18 -1.25 9.43
N ASP A 99 -19.96 -0.82 10.42
CA ASP A 99 -19.90 0.54 10.95
C ASP A 99 -18.83 0.66 12.05
N VAL A 100 -17.77 1.39 11.74
CA VAL A 100 -16.65 1.71 12.64
C VAL A 100 -17.00 2.77 13.70
N THR A 101 -18.13 3.48 13.54
CA THR A 101 -18.58 4.51 14.49
C THR A 101 -19.48 3.95 15.58
N ASP A 102 -19.87 2.68 15.45
CA ASP A 102 -20.81 2.03 16.34
C ASP A 102 -20.23 1.85 17.75
N SER A 103 -21.09 1.80 18.76
CA SER A 103 -20.67 1.76 20.17
C SER A 103 -21.48 0.78 21.03
N LYS A 104 -20.83 0.30 22.11
CA LYS A 104 -21.42 -0.54 23.16
C LYS A 104 -21.07 0.06 24.52
N GLY A 105 -22.09 0.32 25.35
CA GLY A 105 -21.89 0.84 26.71
C GLY A 105 -21.16 2.19 26.77
N GLY A 106 -21.29 3.01 25.72
CA GLY A 106 -20.57 4.29 25.58
C GLY A 106 -19.16 4.18 24.99
N GLU A 107 -18.59 2.97 24.85
CA GLU A 107 -17.30 2.73 24.19
C GLU A 107 -17.50 2.48 22.69
N THR A 108 -16.84 3.28 21.85
CA THR A 108 -16.85 3.12 20.39
C THR A 108 -15.92 2.00 19.92
N VAL A 109 -16.17 1.46 18.72
CA VAL A 109 -15.25 0.52 18.06
C VAL A 109 -13.83 1.10 17.97
N MET A 110 -13.69 2.39 17.65
CA MET A 110 -12.39 3.06 17.54
C MET A 110 -11.65 3.17 18.87
N GLU A 111 -12.33 3.51 19.96
CA GLU A 111 -11.71 3.54 21.31
C GLU A 111 -11.23 2.15 21.74
N LYS A 112 -12.02 1.11 21.45
CA LYS A 112 -11.64 -0.28 21.71
C LYS A 112 -10.45 -0.71 20.85
N ALA A 113 -10.44 -0.37 19.57
CA ALA A 113 -9.32 -0.63 18.67
C ALA A 113 -8.04 0.10 19.13
N ASN A 114 -8.18 1.30 19.69
CA ASN A 114 -7.05 2.04 20.27
C ASN A 114 -6.44 1.31 21.48
N LYS A 115 -7.28 0.84 22.42
CA LYS A 115 -6.83 0.02 23.56
C LYS A 115 -6.13 -1.27 23.14
N LYS A 116 -6.50 -1.82 21.97
CA LYS A 116 -5.91 -3.03 21.38
C LYS A 116 -4.68 -2.75 20.51
N GLY A 117 -4.36 -1.49 20.21
CA GLY A 117 -3.25 -1.14 19.33
C GLY A 117 -3.51 -1.37 17.83
N ILE A 118 -4.77 -1.58 17.42
CA ILE A 118 -5.14 -1.88 16.02
C ILE A 118 -5.90 -0.72 15.33
N HIS A 119 -6.00 0.44 15.98
CA HIS A 119 -6.73 1.60 15.48
C HIS A 119 -6.21 2.12 14.12
N LEU A 120 -4.91 2.04 13.87
CA LEU A 120 -4.32 2.44 12.57
C LEU A 120 -4.89 1.61 11.42
N PHE A 121 -5.13 0.32 11.65
CA PHE A 121 -5.74 -0.55 10.66
C PHE A 121 -7.15 -0.08 10.30
N LEU A 122 -7.98 0.24 11.29
CA LEU A 122 -9.33 0.76 11.07
C LEU A 122 -9.29 2.12 10.36
N ASN A 123 -8.42 3.02 10.81
CA ASN A 123 -8.24 4.36 10.24
C ASN A 123 -7.92 4.32 8.74
N VAL A 124 -7.08 3.37 8.30
CA VAL A 124 -6.77 3.19 6.88
C VAL A 124 -8.05 2.98 6.08
N PHE A 125 -8.94 2.07 6.50
CA PHE A 125 -10.15 1.79 5.75
C PHE A 125 -11.20 2.92 5.84
N THR A 126 -11.26 3.64 6.97
CA THR A 126 -12.10 4.83 7.06
C THR A 126 -11.64 5.91 6.08
N ASP A 127 -10.32 6.15 6.01
CA ASP A 127 -9.73 7.12 5.09
C ASP A 127 -9.96 6.72 3.63
N CYS A 128 -9.85 5.42 3.31
CA CYS A 128 -10.14 4.93 1.96
C CYS A 128 -11.56 5.27 1.52
N LYS A 129 -12.54 5.10 2.42
CA LYS A 129 -13.94 5.40 2.14
C LYS A 129 -14.17 6.91 1.96
N ILE A 130 -13.55 7.74 2.79
CA ILE A 130 -13.68 9.20 2.75
C ILE A 130 -12.99 9.78 1.52
N LEU A 131 -11.73 9.40 1.29
CA LEU A 131 -10.88 9.97 0.25
C LEU A 131 -11.05 9.28 -1.12
N LYS A 132 -11.77 8.15 -1.17
CA LYS A 132 -11.96 7.32 -2.37
C LYS A 132 -10.61 6.98 -3.04
N GLN A 133 -9.67 6.47 -2.24
CA GLN A 133 -8.33 6.10 -2.68
C GLN A 133 -8.01 4.64 -2.35
N PRO A 134 -7.09 3.99 -3.09
CA PRO A 134 -6.58 2.65 -2.79
C PRO A 134 -6.10 2.47 -1.33
N THR A 135 -6.34 1.28 -0.76
CA THR A 135 -5.98 0.94 0.63
C THR A 135 -4.51 1.14 0.92
N LEU A 136 -3.64 0.64 0.03
CA LEU A 136 -2.19 0.79 0.20
C LEU A 136 -1.76 2.27 0.18
N ILE A 137 -2.40 3.11 -0.64
CA ILE A 137 -2.11 4.55 -0.72
C ILE A 137 -2.56 5.28 0.56
N ALA A 138 -3.62 4.83 1.22
CA ALA A 138 -3.98 5.33 2.54
C ALA A 138 -2.98 4.87 3.61
N ALA A 139 -2.62 3.59 3.60
CA ALA A 139 -1.73 2.98 4.59
C ALA A 139 -0.35 3.64 4.65
N VAL A 140 0.26 3.97 3.50
CA VAL A 140 1.60 4.59 3.48
C VAL A 140 1.65 5.94 4.19
N LYS A 141 0.52 6.67 4.29
CA LYS A 141 0.46 7.96 4.99
C LYS A 141 0.66 7.84 6.51
N TYR A 142 0.41 6.65 7.06
CA TYR A 142 0.61 6.36 8.48
C TYR A 142 2.05 6.01 8.85
N ARG A 143 2.94 5.82 7.86
CA ARG A 143 4.36 5.50 8.06
C ARG A 143 4.62 4.30 8.98
N ASP A 144 3.70 3.33 9.02
CA ASP A 144 3.80 2.13 9.83
C ASP A 144 4.09 0.92 8.94
N LEU A 145 5.30 0.36 9.05
CA LEU A 145 5.73 -0.77 8.23
C LEU A 145 4.87 -2.01 8.46
N ASN A 146 4.47 -2.29 9.70
CA ASN A 146 3.67 -3.48 10.03
C ASN A 146 2.27 -3.38 9.43
N LEU A 147 1.66 -2.19 9.50
CA LEU A 147 0.38 -1.88 8.87
C LEU A 147 0.47 -2.08 7.36
N ILE A 148 1.50 -1.53 6.71
CA ILE A 148 1.71 -1.65 5.26
C ILE A 148 1.91 -3.11 4.86
N GLN A 149 2.73 -3.87 5.61
CA GLN A 149 2.90 -5.31 5.38
C GLN A 149 1.58 -6.08 5.51
N THR A 150 0.78 -5.73 6.52
CA THR A 150 -0.53 -6.35 6.76
C THR A 150 -1.52 -6.06 5.63
N VAL A 151 -1.58 -4.81 5.15
CA VAL A 151 -2.41 -4.45 3.98
C VAL A 151 -1.98 -5.22 2.73
N LEU A 152 -0.66 -5.31 2.51
CA LEU A 152 -0.08 -6.08 1.41
C LEU A 152 -0.34 -7.59 1.51
N SER A 153 -0.59 -8.15 2.70
CA SER A 153 -0.92 -9.58 2.85
C SER A 153 -2.38 -9.91 2.57
N TYR A 154 -3.29 -8.93 2.67
CA TYR A 154 -4.72 -9.15 2.49
C TYR A 154 -5.27 -8.72 1.13
N GLU A 155 -4.62 -7.75 0.46
CA GLU A 155 -5.08 -7.22 -0.82
C GLU A 155 -4.10 -7.56 -1.94
N ASP A 156 -4.33 -8.67 -2.63
CA ASP A 156 -3.58 -9.02 -3.83
C ASP A 156 -3.76 -7.95 -4.93
N GLY A 157 -2.66 -7.59 -5.58
CA GLY A 157 -2.67 -6.59 -6.66
C GLY A 157 -2.97 -5.16 -6.21
N CYS A 158 -2.80 -4.82 -4.93
CA CYS A 158 -2.92 -3.42 -4.48
C CYS A 158 -1.69 -2.55 -4.81
N ILE A 159 -0.55 -3.16 -5.15
CA ILE A 159 0.73 -2.48 -5.32
C ILE A 159 0.76 -1.48 -6.49
N ASP A 160 0.06 -1.78 -7.58
CA ASP A 160 0.03 -0.98 -8.81
C ASP A 160 -1.23 -0.11 -8.94
N GLN A 161 -2.10 -0.13 -7.92
CA GLN A 161 -3.27 0.73 -7.88
C GLN A 161 -2.84 2.20 -7.82
N ARG A 162 -3.64 3.05 -8.47
CA ARG A 162 -3.38 4.48 -8.58
C ARG A 162 -4.52 5.29 -8.00
N ASN A 163 -4.20 6.39 -7.34
CA ASN A 163 -5.20 7.35 -6.86
C ASN A 163 -5.79 8.18 -8.03
N SER A 164 -6.66 9.15 -7.72
CA SER A 164 -7.28 10.04 -8.71
C SER A 164 -6.31 10.95 -9.47
N LYS A 165 -5.12 11.20 -8.92
CA LYS A 165 -4.02 11.92 -9.58
C LYS A 165 -3.19 11.01 -10.49
N GLY A 166 -3.43 9.69 -10.42
CA GLY A 166 -2.68 8.70 -11.16
C GLY A 166 -1.40 8.27 -10.46
N GLU A 167 -1.24 8.50 -9.16
CA GLU A 167 -0.02 8.18 -8.40
C GLU A 167 -0.13 6.80 -7.72
N THR A 168 0.96 6.03 -7.67
CA THR A 168 1.08 4.79 -6.89
C THR A 168 1.36 5.07 -5.42
N ALA A 169 1.30 4.03 -4.58
CA ALA A 169 1.67 4.14 -3.16
C ALA A 169 3.12 4.59 -2.95
N LEU A 170 4.05 4.10 -3.78
CA LEU A 170 5.45 4.51 -3.74
C LEU A 170 5.62 5.99 -4.11
N GLU A 171 4.93 6.46 -5.15
CA GLU A 171 4.96 7.88 -5.56
C GLU A 171 4.41 8.79 -4.46
N VAL A 172 3.24 8.46 -3.91
CA VAL A 172 2.61 9.23 -2.82
C VAL A 172 3.49 9.25 -1.58
N PHE A 173 4.14 8.15 -1.25
CA PHE A 173 4.98 8.07 -0.06
C PHE A 173 6.26 8.91 -0.19
N ILE A 174 6.91 8.88 -1.36
CA ILE A 174 8.09 9.71 -1.63
C ILE A 174 7.70 11.21 -1.62
N ASP A 175 6.58 11.58 -2.23
CA ASP A 175 6.10 12.97 -2.21
C ASP A 175 5.81 13.47 -0.79
N LEU A 176 5.21 12.61 0.05
CA LEU A 176 4.97 12.92 1.45
C LEU A 176 6.29 13.25 2.16
N ILE A 177 7.32 12.41 2.00
CA ILE A 177 8.63 12.63 2.61
C ILE A 177 9.29 13.92 2.11
N LEU A 178 9.30 14.15 0.80
CA LEU A 178 9.88 15.34 0.18
C LEU A 178 9.18 16.63 0.66
N SER A 179 7.85 16.58 0.86
CA SER A 179 7.07 17.74 1.31
C SER A 179 7.36 18.16 2.75
N GLU A 180 7.76 17.23 3.61
CA GLU A 180 7.99 17.49 5.04
C GLU A 180 9.35 18.12 5.33
N LYS A 181 10.34 17.98 4.43
CA LYS A 181 11.71 18.51 4.59
C LYS A 181 12.43 18.08 5.89
N LYS A 182 12.03 16.96 6.50
CA LYS A 182 12.60 16.42 7.76
C LYS A 182 13.76 15.42 7.54
N GLY A 183 14.14 15.18 6.30
CA GLY A 183 15.07 14.10 5.94
C GLY A 183 14.40 12.73 5.99
N LEU A 184 15.18 11.70 5.64
CA LEU A 184 14.68 10.34 5.45
C LEU A 184 14.96 9.47 6.67
N SER A 185 13.92 8.99 7.36
CA SER A 185 14.08 8.15 8.54
C SER A 185 14.42 6.68 8.18
N PRO A 186 15.00 5.89 9.11
CA PRO A 186 15.22 4.46 8.88
C PRO A 186 13.94 3.68 8.53
N GLU A 187 12.80 4.09 9.10
CA GLU A 187 11.50 3.47 8.83
C GLU A 187 11.02 3.81 7.42
N ASP A 188 11.20 5.05 6.97
CA ASP A 188 10.88 5.46 5.59
C ASP A 188 11.69 4.65 4.57
N LYS A 189 12.99 4.43 4.83
CA LYS A 189 13.84 3.59 3.97
C LYS A 189 13.30 2.16 3.88
N ARG A 190 12.86 1.58 5.00
CA ARG A 190 12.28 0.23 5.02
C ARG A 190 10.99 0.15 4.23
N ILE A 191 10.11 1.13 4.38
CA ILE A 191 8.84 1.20 3.64
C ILE A 191 9.11 1.35 2.14
N ILE A 192 9.99 2.28 1.73
CA ILE A 192 10.36 2.47 0.31
C ILE A 192 10.92 1.18 -0.28
N ASN A 193 11.88 0.54 0.41
CA ASN A 193 12.49 -0.71 -0.07
C ASN A 193 11.46 -1.85 -0.16
N LEU A 194 10.53 -1.95 0.79
CA LEU A 194 9.43 -2.93 0.73
C LEU A 194 8.57 -2.70 -0.52
N LEU A 195 8.16 -1.45 -0.79
CA LEU A 195 7.33 -1.11 -1.94
C LEU A 195 8.07 -1.37 -3.27
N ILE A 196 9.34 -0.98 -3.38
CA ILE A 196 10.18 -1.27 -4.55
C ILE A 196 10.27 -2.78 -4.80
N LEU A 197 10.53 -3.56 -3.75
CA LEU A 197 10.66 -5.01 -3.86
C LEU A 197 9.34 -5.68 -4.29
N LYS A 198 8.21 -5.24 -3.74
CA LYS A 198 6.88 -5.75 -4.11
C LYS A 198 6.52 -5.38 -5.55
N GLU A 199 6.81 -4.16 -5.98
CA GLU A 199 6.64 -3.76 -7.38
C GLU A 199 7.50 -4.59 -8.34
N TYR A 200 8.78 -4.81 -8.01
CA TYR A 200 9.69 -5.62 -8.81
C TYR A 200 9.18 -7.06 -8.98
N ASN A 201 8.74 -7.68 -7.88
CA ASN A 201 8.21 -9.04 -7.90
C ASN A 201 6.91 -9.15 -8.71
N ALA A 202 5.99 -8.19 -8.55
CA ALA A 202 4.75 -8.16 -9.33
C ALA A 202 5.01 -8.10 -10.85
N ARG A 203 6.03 -7.36 -11.28
CA ARG A 203 6.42 -7.24 -12.69
C ARG A 203 6.97 -8.55 -13.26
N LYS A 204 7.74 -9.31 -12.48
CA LYS A 204 8.34 -10.58 -12.91
C LYS A 204 7.27 -11.66 -13.21
N ILE A 205 6.16 -11.61 -12.49
CA ILE A 205 5.05 -12.58 -12.60
C ILE A 205 4.12 -12.24 -13.78
N SER A 206 4.02 -10.97 -14.17
CA SER A 206 3.13 -10.54 -15.26
C SER A 206 3.61 -11.01 -16.65
N THR A 207 2.78 -11.77 -17.37
CA THR A 207 3.02 -12.11 -18.79
C THR A 207 3.00 -10.83 -19.64
N PRO A 208 3.88 -10.70 -20.67
CA PRO A 208 4.07 -9.44 -21.37
C PRO A 208 2.90 -9.11 -22.30
N ASN A 209 1.86 -8.46 -21.78
CA ASN A 209 0.79 -7.90 -22.61
C ASN A 209 1.09 -6.43 -22.96
N LYS A 210 1.25 -6.14 -24.26
CA LYS A 210 1.87 -4.91 -24.80
C LYS A 210 1.15 -3.59 -24.43
N LYS A 211 -0.14 -3.62 -24.10
CA LYS A 211 -0.92 -2.40 -23.74
C LYS A 211 -0.74 -1.98 -22.27
N ASN A 212 -0.51 -2.91 -21.34
CA ASN A 212 -0.27 -2.60 -19.92
C ASN A 212 1.19 -2.17 -19.65
N GLN A 213 2.14 -2.54 -20.52
CA GLN A 213 3.55 -2.14 -20.40
C GLN A 213 3.80 -0.63 -20.48
N ARG A 214 2.93 0.16 -21.14
CA ARG A 214 3.19 1.59 -21.40
C ARG A 214 2.91 2.53 -20.23
N ARG A 215 2.03 2.16 -19.29
CA ARG A 215 1.74 2.94 -18.07
C ARG A 215 2.26 2.27 -16.78
N ALA A 216 2.63 0.99 -16.85
CA ALA A 216 3.17 0.21 -15.74
C ALA A 216 4.71 0.28 -15.56
N LYS A 217 5.43 1.17 -16.26
CA LYS A 217 6.90 1.08 -16.38
C LYS A 217 7.68 2.39 -16.14
N LYS A 218 7.30 3.21 -15.16
CA LYS A 218 8.20 4.26 -14.66
C LYS A 218 8.16 4.23 -13.13
N LEU A 219 9.14 3.56 -12.52
CA LEU A 219 9.49 3.85 -11.13
C LEU A 219 9.87 5.34 -11.06
N PRO A 220 9.50 6.06 -9.99
CA PRO A 220 9.76 7.49 -9.89
C PRO A 220 11.23 7.77 -9.52
N LEU A 221 12.18 7.33 -10.37
CA LEU A 221 13.62 7.41 -10.12
C LEU A 221 14.07 8.84 -9.84
N VAL A 222 13.53 9.79 -10.60
CA VAL A 222 13.71 11.24 -10.38
C VAL A 222 13.40 11.63 -8.95
N LYS A 223 12.22 11.23 -8.42
CA LYS A 223 11.83 11.54 -7.04
C LYS A 223 12.72 10.82 -6.02
N ALA A 224 13.18 9.63 -6.34
CA ALA A 224 14.12 8.88 -5.51
C ALA A 224 15.47 9.59 -5.38
N VAL A 225 15.98 10.16 -6.48
CA VAL A 225 17.22 10.96 -6.46
C VAL A 225 17.06 12.19 -5.57
N GLN A 226 15.89 12.85 -5.58
CA GLN A 226 15.61 13.99 -4.70
C GLN A 226 15.67 13.64 -3.20
N LEU A 227 15.52 12.36 -2.83
CA LEU A 227 15.70 11.93 -1.45
C LEU A 227 17.18 11.92 -1.01
N GLY A 228 18.12 11.93 -1.96
CA GLY A 228 19.56 11.91 -1.69
C GLY A 228 20.09 10.58 -1.13
N ASP A 229 19.30 9.51 -1.14
CA ASP A 229 19.69 8.20 -0.59
C ASP A 229 20.18 7.26 -1.70
N VAL A 230 21.48 6.98 -1.69
CA VAL A 230 22.16 6.15 -2.69
C VAL A 230 21.57 4.73 -2.77
N ASP A 231 21.23 4.13 -1.62
CA ASP A 231 20.72 2.77 -1.56
C ASP A 231 19.33 2.66 -2.21
N ILE A 232 18.44 3.63 -1.96
CA ILE A 232 17.13 3.68 -2.59
C ILE A 232 17.27 3.83 -4.11
N VAL A 233 18.13 4.74 -4.58
CA VAL A 233 18.37 4.92 -6.02
C VAL A 233 18.92 3.62 -6.63
N LYS A 234 19.85 2.96 -5.95
CA LYS A 234 20.41 1.66 -6.38
C LYS A 234 19.34 0.59 -6.49
N TRP A 235 18.47 0.45 -5.48
CA TRP A 235 17.36 -0.50 -5.49
C TRP A 235 16.33 -0.18 -6.58
N MET A 236 16.02 1.09 -6.84
CA MET A 236 15.15 1.47 -7.96
C MET A 236 15.75 1.11 -9.32
N CYS A 237 17.04 1.35 -9.52
CA CYS A 237 17.74 0.95 -10.75
C CYS A 237 17.72 -0.59 -10.92
N ILE A 238 17.97 -1.36 -9.86
CA ILE A 238 17.85 -2.83 -9.87
C ILE A 238 16.42 -3.26 -10.22
N ALA A 239 15.41 -2.55 -9.73
CA ALA A 239 14.00 -2.82 -10.02
C ALA A 239 13.56 -2.40 -11.45
N GLY A 240 14.50 -1.94 -12.29
CA GLY A 240 14.28 -1.62 -13.70
C GLY A 240 13.76 -0.20 -13.94
N ALA A 241 14.02 0.73 -13.02
CA ALA A 241 13.75 2.14 -13.26
C ALA A 241 14.53 2.67 -14.47
N GLN A 242 13.89 3.53 -15.27
CA GLN A 242 14.51 4.11 -16.46
C GLN A 242 15.42 5.26 -16.07
N VAL A 243 16.73 5.09 -16.27
CA VAL A 243 17.79 6.00 -15.79
C VAL A 243 17.75 7.36 -16.47
N ASN A 244 17.25 7.42 -17.71
CA ASN A 244 17.19 8.64 -18.53
C ASN A 244 15.79 9.24 -18.63
N ASP A 245 14.79 8.65 -17.97
CA ASP A 245 13.42 9.17 -18.03
C ASP A 245 13.32 10.47 -17.23
N PRO A 246 12.90 11.59 -17.86
CA PRO A 246 12.79 12.86 -17.16
C PRO A 246 11.60 12.86 -16.19
N ASP A 247 11.56 13.84 -15.29
CA ASP A 247 10.38 14.06 -14.45
C ASP A 247 9.18 14.43 -15.33
N ILE A 248 8.16 13.57 -15.33
CA ILE A 248 6.90 13.78 -16.06
C ILE A 248 5.72 13.77 -15.07
N THR A 249 5.99 13.70 -13.76
CA THR A 249 4.99 13.25 -12.78
C THR A 249 3.94 14.27 -12.39
N SER A 250 4.01 15.51 -12.88
CA SER A 250 3.01 16.52 -12.54
C SER A 250 2.49 17.23 -13.80
N LYS A 251 1.19 17.11 -14.04
CA LYS A 251 0.47 17.93 -15.03
C LYS A 251 0.53 19.44 -14.70
N SER A 252 0.93 19.77 -13.48
CA SER A 252 1.07 21.12 -12.92
C SER A 252 2.51 21.65 -12.92
N THR A 253 3.51 20.82 -13.19
CA THR A 253 4.89 21.29 -13.34
C THR A 253 4.97 21.83 -14.75
N PRO A 254 5.46 23.06 -14.94
CA PRO A 254 5.68 23.59 -16.26
C PRO A 254 6.41 22.54 -17.10
N LEU A 255 5.94 22.29 -18.33
CA LEU A 255 6.56 21.38 -19.30
C LEU A 255 8.06 21.66 -19.56
N THR A 256 8.58 22.75 -18.98
CA THR A 256 9.84 23.38 -19.30
C THR A 256 11.05 22.66 -18.71
N ASN A 257 10.98 22.07 -17.51
CA ASN A 257 12.23 21.66 -16.84
C ASN A 257 12.68 20.21 -17.14
N LYS A 258 11.76 19.23 -17.29
CA LYS A 258 12.05 17.82 -17.71
C LYS A 258 13.44 17.29 -17.32
N TRP A 259 13.86 17.45 -16.07
CA TRP A 259 15.18 17.02 -15.64
C TRP A 259 15.26 15.50 -15.55
N THR A 260 16.40 14.95 -15.97
CA THR A 260 16.73 13.54 -15.78
C THR A 260 17.20 13.30 -14.34
N PRO A 261 17.18 12.04 -13.86
CA PRO A 261 17.79 11.66 -12.59
C PRO A 261 19.24 12.17 -12.45
N LEU A 262 20.04 12.10 -13.51
CA LEU A 262 21.43 12.56 -13.51
C LEU A 262 21.54 14.08 -13.33
N MET A 263 20.66 14.84 -13.99
CA MET A 263 20.61 16.30 -13.84
C MET A 263 20.27 16.73 -12.41
N ILE A 264 19.32 16.04 -11.76
CA ILE A 264 18.98 16.32 -10.35
C ILE A 264 20.16 15.98 -9.44
N ALA A 265 20.77 14.80 -9.61
CA ALA A 265 21.91 14.39 -8.78
C ALA A 265 23.09 15.37 -8.90
N ALA A 266 23.37 15.84 -10.12
CA ALA A 266 24.42 16.80 -10.39
C ALA A 266 24.12 18.19 -9.80
N LYS A 267 22.86 18.65 -9.89
CA LYS A 267 22.41 19.92 -9.32
C LYS A 267 22.46 19.95 -7.79
N GLU A 268 22.12 18.84 -7.14
CA GLU A 268 22.09 18.74 -5.67
C GLU A 268 23.44 18.27 -5.09
N GLY A 269 24.43 17.99 -5.93
CA GLY A 269 25.79 17.62 -5.51
C GLY A 269 25.92 16.20 -4.96
N PHE A 270 24.99 15.30 -5.30
CA PHE A 270 25.01 13.91 -4.83
C PHE A 270 26.02 13.06 -5.62
N PHE A 271 27.31 13.21 -5.30
CA PHE A 271 28.42 12.58 -6.01
C PHE A 271 28.25 11.06 -6.19
N GLU A 272 27.93 10.33 -5.12
CA GLU A 272 27.75 8.88 -5.17
C GLU A 272 26.53 8.47 -6.02
N ILE A 273 25.49 9.31 -6.07
CA ILE A 273 24.34 9.09 -6.94
C ILE A 273 24.70 9.38 -8.39
N VAL A 274 25.47 10.44 -8.66
CA VAL A 274 26.00 10.73 -10.01
C VAL A 274 26.82 9.54 -10.50
N GLU A 275 27.78 9.06 -9.70
CA GLU A 275 28.60 7.88 -10.04
C GLU A 275 27.71 6.67 -10.32
N LEU A 276 26.79 6.34 -9.40
CA LEU A 276 25.87 5.23 -9.56
C LEU A 276 25.07 5.32 -10.87
N LEU A 277 24.48 6.47 -11.19
CA LEU A 277 23.70 6.66 -12.41
C LEU A 277 24.58 6.51 -13.67
N LEU A 278 25.82 7.00 -13.65
CA LEU A 278 26.79 6.81 -14.74
C LEU A 278 27.21 5.34 -14.94
N THR A 279 27.23 4.53 -13.86
CA THR A 279 27.41 3.06 -13.99
C THR A 279 26.18 2.36 -14.56
N LYS A 280 25.04 3.04 -14.63
CA LYS A 280 23.77 2.56 -15.21
C LYS A 280 23.44 3.20 -16.55
N ASP A 281 24.47 3.65 -17.26
CA ASP A 281 24.37 4.24 -18.61
C ASP A 281 23.46 5.48 -18.67
N ALA A 282 23.50 6.31 -17.62
CA ALA A 282 22.89 7.64 -17.67
C ALA A 282 23.54 8.48 -18.78
N ASP A 283 22.72 9.08 -19.63
CA ASP A 283 23.16 9.91 -20.74
C ASP A 283 23.52 11.32 -20.22
N ILE A 284 24.80 11.66 -20.37
CA ILE A 284 25.38 12.93 -19.94
C ILE A 284 25.03 14.11 -20.86
N GLU A 285 24.60 13.84 -22.10
CA GLU A 285 24.35 14.87 -23.12
C GLU A 285 22.87 15.31 -23.15
N ILE A 286 21.98 14.69 -22.36
CA ILE A 286 20.59 15.14 -22.26
C ILE A 286 20.55 16.56 -21.71
N LYS A 287 19.90 17.45 -22.46
CA LYS A 287 19.74 18.86 -22.13
C LYS A 287 18.32 19.16 -21.67
N GLY A 288 18.17 19.67 -20.45
CA GLY A 288 16.94 20.28 -19.95
C GLY A 288 16.95 21.81 -20.07
N ALA A 289 16.04 22.48 -19.37
CA ALA A 289 15.92 23.95 -19.41
C ALA A 289 17.21 24.70 -19.01
N GLU A 290 17.92 24.19 -18.01
CA GLU A 290 19.09 24.82 -17.40
C GLU A 290 20.42 24.25 -17.93
N GLY A 291 20.37 23.41 -18.97
CA GLY A 291 21.56 22.79 -19.56
C GLY A 291 21.62 21.29 -19.33
N THR A 292 22.82 20.74 -19.46
CA THR A 292 23.18 19.34 -19.19
C THR A 292 23.43 19.11 -17.69
N ALA A 293 23.65 17.85 -17.29
CA ALA A 293 24.09 17.55 -15.93
C ALA A 293 25.40 18.26 -15.56
N LEU A 294 26.31 18.45 -16.53
CA LEU A 294 27.57 19.17 -16.31
C LEU A 294 27.33 20.67 -16.06
N ASP A 295 26.45 21.29 -16.85
CA ASP A 295 26.10 22.71 -16.68
C ASP A 295 25.48 22.95 -15.29
N LEU A 296 24.64 22.03 -14.83
CA LEU A 296 24.04 22.07 -13.50
C LEU A 296 25.06 21.90 -12.37
N ALA A 297 25.96 20.92 -12.47
CA ALA A 297 27.04 20.76 -11.48
C ALA A 297 27.94 22.00 -11.39
N MET A 298 28.29 22.59 -12.53
CA MET A 298 29.15 23.78 -12.59
C MET A 298 28.47 25.04 -12.03
N SER A 299 27.20 25.26 -12.38
CA SER A 299 26.41 26.41 -11.91
C SER A 299 26.11 26.38 -10.40
N HIS A 300 26.14 25.19 -9.79
CA HIS A 300 25.90 24.99 -8.36
C HIS A 300 27.19 24.71 -7.56
N ASP A 301 28.37 24.91 -8.17
CA ASP A 301 29.69 24.71 -7.56
C ASP A 301 29.96 23.29 -7.02
N HIS A 302 29.36 22.28 -7.65
CA HIS A 302 29.58 20.87 -7.34
C HIS A 302 30.75 20.30 -8.15
N LEU A 303 31.95 20.80 -7.85
CA LEU A 303 33.17 20.54 -8.63
C LEU A 303 33.52 19.06 -8.77
N ASP A 304 33.28 18.23 -7.75
CA ASP A 304 33.59 16.80 -7.82
C ASP A 304 32.62 16.04 -8.75
N CYS A 305 31.35 16.44 -8.77
CA CYS A 305 30.38 15.95 -9.77
C CYS A 305 30.79 16.40 -11.18
N ALA A 306 31.21 17.65 -11.34
CA ALA A 306 31.63 18.19 -12.63
C ALA A 306 32.88 17.48 -13.18
N LYS A 307 33.90 17.25 -12.34
CA LYS A 307 35.10 16.47 -12.70
C LYS A 307 34.72 15.08 -13.19
N LEU A 308 33.88 14.36 -12.43
CA LEU A 308 33.44 13.01 -12.78
C LEU A 308 32.71 12.98 -14.13
N LEU A 309 31.84 13.95 -14.39
CA LEU A 309 31.12 14.08 -15.66
C LEU A 309 32.06 14.37 -16.85
N ILE A 310 33.07 15.23 -16.66
CA ILE A 310 34.09 15.52 -17.67
C ILE A 310 34.93 14.28 -17.99
N GLU A 311 35.38 13.56 -16.96
CA GLU A 311 36.14 12.31 -17.14
C GLU A 311 35.34 11.27 -17.91
N ARG A 312 34.05 11.12 -17.59
CA ARG A 312 33.17 10.18 -18.31
C ARG A 312 32.97 10.60 -19.77
N LYS A 313 32.80 11.90 -20.04
CA LYS A 313 32.69 12.46 -21.40
C LYS A 313 33.94 12.19 -22.23
N ALA A 314 35.13 12.40 -21.64
CA ALA A 314 36.40 12.14 -22.30
C ALA A 314 36.56 10.65 -22.67
N ARG A 315 36.17 9.73 -21.77
CA ARG A 315 36.19 8.28 -22.06
C ARG A 315 35.20 7.88 -23.16
N ASN A 316 34.01 8.48 -23.20
CA ASN A 316 33.05 8.18 -24.28
C ASN A 316 33.52 8.67 -25.66
N GLY A 317 34.36 9.70 -25.70
CA GLY A 317 35.00 10.20 -26.93
C GLY A 317 36.21 9.39 -27.39
N ASN A 318 36.75 8.50 -26.54
CA ASN A 318 37.92 7.65 -26.83
C ASN A 318 37.60 6.19 -26.44
N PRO A 319 36.96 5.39 -27.33
CA PRO A 319 36.57 4.01 -27.02
C PRO A 319 37.73 3.03 -26.79
N GLU A 320 38.99 3.48 -26.84
CA GLU A 320 40.19 2.68 -26.60
C GLU A 320 41.15 3.42 -25.65
N ALA A 321 41.02 3.18 -24.33
CA ALA A 321 42.06 3.43 -23.33
C ALA A 321 41.79 2.57 -22.07
#